data_AF-A0A7J8LQ14-F1
#
_entry.id   AF-A0A7J8LQ14-F1
#
_cell.length_a   1.000
_cell.length_b   1.000
_cell.length_c   1.000
_cell.angle_alpha   90.00
_cell.angle_beta   90.00
_cell.angle_gamma   90.00
#
_symmetry.space_group_name_H-M   'P 1'
#
loop_
_entity.id
_entity.type
_entity.pdbx_description
1 polymer ?
#
loop_
_entity_poly.entity_id
_entity_poly.type
_entity_poly.pdbx_seq_one_letter_code
_entity_poly.pdbx_strand_id
1 'polypeptide(L)'
;MAVMLLATITVHLFRGWISIMENEMADLSMDDREEEAMKSTMENVWHPIRGVQISDLRDKRFLFKFFYRMDLEPVINGAHWTFNNHLMMFHRLEKGEDPVK
;
A
#
# COMPACT_ATOMS: atom_id res chain seq x y z
N MET A 1 33.36 -15.13 23.05
CA MET A 1 33.24 -14.27 21.85
C MET A 1 33.66 -15.08 20.64
N ALA A 2 32.85 -15.02 19.57
CA ALA A 2 33.12 -15.31 18.16
C ALA A 2 31.88 -15.94 17.50
N VAL A 3 30.81 -15.13 17.43
CA VAL A 3 29.72 -15.24 16.46
C VAL A 3 30.24 -14.51 15.22
N MET A 4 30.36 -15.19 14.08
CA MET A 4 30.43 -14.67 12.69
C MET A 4 31.21 -15.62 11.76
N LEU A 5 30.73 -16.86 11.60
CA LEU A 5 31.18 -17.75 10.51
C LEU A 5 30.12 -17.94 9.42
N LEU A 6 28.92 -17.33 9.55
CA LEU A 6 27.85 -17.44 8.56
C LEU A 6 27.73 -16.23 7.62
N ALA A 7 28.48 -15.15 7.84
CA ALA A 7 28.30 -13.90 7.09
C ALA A 7 29.07 -13.82 5.76
N THR A 8 29.95 -14.76 5.42
CA THR A 8 30.89 -14.58 4.29
C THR A 8 30.53 -15.36 3.03
N ILE A 9 29.54 -16.26 3.05
CA ILE A 9 29.23 -17.11 1.88
C ILE A 9 28.11 -16.57 0.97
N THR A 10 27.34 -15.55 1.35
CA THR A 10 26.15 -15.19 0.56
C THR A 10 26.40 -14.28 -0.65
N VAL A 11 27.52 -13.55 -0.75
CA VAL A 11 27.67 -12.49 -1.78
C VAL A 11 28.51 -12.91 -3.00
N HIS A 12 28.66 -14.21 -3.29
CA HIS A 12 29.43 -14.65 -4.47
C HIS A 12 28.66 -15.50 -5.48
N LEU A 13 27.36 -15.72 -5.29
CA LEU A 13 26.54 -16.38 -6.30
C LEU A 13 25.42 -15.45 -6.78
N PHE A 14 25.48 -15.20 -8.08
CA PHE A 14 24.45 -14.59 -8.92
C PHE A 14 24.10 -13.12 -8.65
N ARG A 15 24.93 -12.24 -9.23
CA ARG A 15 24.47 -10.90 -9.67
C ARG A 15 23.16 -10.96 -10.47
N GLY A 16 22.91 -12.05 -11.21
CA GLY A 16 21.66 -12.25 -11.94
C GLY A 16 20.44 -12.61 -11.06
N TRP A 17 20.61 -13.29 -9.92
CA TRP A 17 19.51 -13.61 -9.01
C TRP A 17 19.11 -12.42 -8.15
N ILE A 18 20.07 -11.59 -7.74
CA ILE A 18 19.77 -10.33 -7.05
C ILE A 18 18.93 -9.43 -7.97
N SER A 19 19.28 -9.27 -9.25
CA SER A 19 18.44 -8.49 -10.19
C SER A 19 17.09 -9.14 -10.51
N ILE A 20 16.99 -10.47 -10.54
CA ILE A 20 15.69 -11.15 -10.70
C ILE A 20 14.82 -10.89 -9.47
N MET A 21 15.35 -11.05 -8.26
CA MET A 21 14.61 -10.77 -7.02
C MET A 21 14.28 -9.28 -6.87
N GLU A 22 15.17 -8.36 -7.24
CA GLU A 22 14.90 -6.92 -7.21
C GLU A 22 13.83 -6.52 -8.24
N ASN A 23 13.86 -7.07 -9.45
CA ASN A 23 12.80 -6.82 -10.45
C ASN A 23 11.48 -7.47 -10.07
N GLU A 24 11.48 -8.68 -9.51
CA GLU A 24 10.27 -9.35 -9.04
C GLU A 24 9.72 -8.65 -7.79
N MET A 25 10.57 -8.07 -6.94
CA MET A 25 10.18 -7.17 -5.85
C MET A 25 9.72 -5.79 -6.33
N ALA A 26 10.22 -5.31 -7.48
CA ALA A 26 9.74 -4.11 -8.14
C ALA A 26 8.43 -4.35 -8.89
N ASP A 27 8.17 -5.55 -9.39
CA ASP A 27 6.86 -5.98 -9.93
C ASP A 27 5.85 -6.21 -8.79
N LEU A 28 6.32 -6.64 -7.62
CA LEU A 28 5.54 -6.57 -6.38
C LEU A 28 5.37 -5.12 -5.90
N SER A 29 6.14 -4.14 -6.39
CA SER A 29 5.89 -2.73 -6.09
C SER A 29 4.75 -2.25 -7.00
N MET A 30 3.72 -1.64 -6.43
CA MET A 30 2.59 -1.17 -7.22
C MET A 30 3.11 -0.10 -8.18
N ASP A 31 3.06 -0.38 -9.49
CA ASP A 31 3.51 0.56 -10.52
C ASP A 31 2.66 1.84 -10.46
N ASP A 32 3.23 2.98 -10.91
CA ASP A 32 2.53 4.28 -10.91
C ASP A 32 1.18 4.19 -11.63
N ARG A 33 1.06 3.37 -12.69
CA ARG A 33 -0.21 3.16 -13.40
C ARG A 33 -1.22 2.38 -12.60
N GLU A 34 -0.77 1.38 -11.84
CA GLU A 34 -1.64 0.59 -10.97
C GLU A 34 -2.13 1.41 -9.78
N GLU A 35 -1.29 2.29 -9.24
CA GLU A 35 -1.69 3.25 -8.22
C GLU A 35 -2.81 4.17 -8.71
N GLU A 36 -2.65 4.78 -9.88
CA GLU A 36 -3.69 5.63 -10.46
C GLU A 36 -4.97 4.86 -10.79
N ALA A 37 -4.85 3.61 -11.26
CA ALA A 37 -5.98 2.73 -11.48
C ALA A 37 -6.71 2.39 -10.16
N MET A 38 -5.97 2.14 -9.07
CA MET A 38 -6.52 1.90 -7.75
C MET A 38 -7.27 3.12 -7.24
N LYS A 39 -6.65 4.31 -7.26
CA LYS A 39 -7.28 5.56 -6.85
C LYS A 39 -8.59 5.83 -7.59
N SER A 40 -8.55 5.76 -8.92
CA SER A 40 -9.72 6.01 -9.77
C SER A 40 -10.82 4.97 -9.55
N THR A 41 -10.45 3.69 -9.40
CA THR A 41 -11.41 2.60 -9.15
C THR A 41 -12.10 2.80 -7.80
N MET A 42 -11.34 3.08 -6.74
CA MET A 42 -11.90 3.23 -5.40
C MET A 42 -12.76 4.49 -5.28
N GLU A 43 -12.37 5.61 -5.90
CA GLU A 43 -13.20 6.81 -5.99
C GLU A 43 -14.55 6.53 -6.68
N ASN A 44 -14.54 5.77 -7.78
CA ASN A 44 -15.76 5.37 -8.48
C ASN A 44 -16.62 4.38 -7.68
N VAL A 45 -16.00 3.38 -7.04
CA VAL A 45 -16.71 2.34 -6.29
C VAL A 45 -17.37 2.89 -5.03
N TRP A 46 -16.64 3.71 -4.27
CA TRP A 46 -17.20 4.33 -3.06
C TRP A 46 -18.15 5.47 -3.36
N HIS A 47 -17.99 6.11 -4.53
CA HIS A 47 -18.85 7.19 -5.03
C HIS A 47 -19.21 8.26 -3.98
N PRO A 48 -18.20 8.84 -3.28
CA PRO A 48 -18.45 9.81 -2.22
C PRO A 48 -19.04 11.11 -2.77
N ILE A 49 -19.97 11.73 -2.02
CA ILE A 49 -20.73 12.91 -2.47
C ILE A 49 -19.83 14.10 -2.85
N ARG A 50 -18.68 14.25 -2.17
CA ARG A 50 -17.69 15.32 -2.43
C ARG A 50 -16.35 14.82 -2.96
N GLY A 51 -16.32 13.63 -3.53
CA GLY A 51 -15.05 13.00 -3.87
C GLY A 51 -14.29 12.54 -2.62
N VAL A 52 -13.12 11.96 -2.86
CA VAL A 52 -12.17 11.58 -1.82
C VAL A 52 -10.82 12.18 -2.19
N GLN A 53 -10.15 12.81 -1.23
CA GLN A 53 -8.77 13.24 -1.46
C GLN A 53 -7.84 12.09 -1.09
N ILE A 54 -7.00 11.68 -2.03
CA ILE A 54 -6.05 10.58 -1.84
C ILE A 54 -4.63 11.14 -1.82
N SER A 55 -3.83 10.77 -0.82
CA SER A 55 -2.43 11.16 -0.70
C SER A 55 -1.54 9.94 -0.51
N ASP A 56 -0.45 9.88 -1.25
CA ASP A 56 0.57 8.84 -1.11
C ASP A 56 1.41 9.10 0.16
N LEU A 57 1.50 8.09 1.02
CA LEU A 57 2.31 8.07 2.24
C LEU A 57 3.57 7.22 2.11
N ARG A 58 3.88 6.77 0.88
CA ARG A 58 4.94 5.83 0.49
C ARG A 58 4.73 4.43 1.06
N ASP A 59 5.54 3.49 0.59
CA ASP A 59 5.50 2.07 0.98
C ASP A 59 4.11 1.44 0.82
N LYS A 60 3.40 1.80 -0.25
CA LYS A 60 2.03 1.33 -0.57
C LYS A 60 0.98 1.72 0.48
N ARG A 61 1.24 2.77 1.25
CA ARG A 61 0.26 3.37 2.18
C ARG A 61 -0.37 4.59 1.53
N PHE A 62 -1.68 4.69 1.66
CA PHE A 62 -2.46 5.78 1.11
C PHE A 62 -3.35 6.38 2.19
N LEU A 63 -3.42 7.71 2.22
CA LEU A 63 -4.36 8.43 3.05
C LEU A 63 -5.59 8.78 2.22
N PHE A 64 -6.73 8.19 2.57
CA PHE A 64 -8.03 8.52 2.00
C PHE A 64 -8.76 9.49 2.94
N LYS A 65 -8.88 10.75 2.52
CA LYS A 65 -9.59 11.78 3.27
C LYS A 65 -10.99 11.97 2.72
N PHE A 66 -11.96 11.47 3.49
CA PHE A 66 -13.38 11.70 3.26
C PHE A 66 -13.83 13.01 3.92
N PHE A 67 -14.68 13.77 3.22
CA PHE A 67 -15.17 15.05 3.71
C PHE A 67 -16.45 14.92 4.56
N TYR A 68 -17.20 13.84 4.36
CA TYR A 68 -18.39 13.56 5.15
C TYR A 68 -18.33 12.17 5.77
N ARG A 69 -18.87 12.10 7.00
CA ARG A 69 -19.04 10.84 7.72
C ARG A 69 -19.88 9.83 6.93
N MET A 70 -20.89 10.30 6.21
CA MET A 70 -21.76 9.45 5.39
C MET A 70 -21.01 8.76 4.24
N ASP A 71 -19.92 9.36 3.74
CA ASP A 71 -19.06 8.75 2.73
C ASP A 71 -18.08 7.75 3.36
N LEU A 72 -17.57 8.06 4.58
CA LEU A 72 -16.61 7.21 5.29
C LEU A 72 -17.23 5.93 5.87
N GLU A 73 -18.38 6.04 6.54
CA GLU A 73 -18.98 4.94 7.32
C GLU A 73 -19.24 3.68 6.47
N PRO A 74 -19.78 3.75 5.23
CA PRO A 74 -19.93 2.57 4.38
C PRO A 74 -18.60 1.94 3.97
N VAL A 75 -17.54 2.73 3.82
CA VAL A 75 -16.21 2.24 3.43
C VAL A 75 -15.57 1.48 4.58
N ILE A 76 -15.62 2.02 5.81
CA ILE A 76 -15.01 1.37 6.99
C ILE A 76 -15.84 0.21 7.54
N ASN A 77 -17.17 0.26 7.42
CA ASN A 77 -18.07 -0.79 7.92
C ASN A 77 -18.42 -1.83 6.85
N GLY A 78 -17.99 -1.61 5.60
CA GLY A 78 -18.18 -2.53 4.50
C GLY A 78 -17.38 -3.83 4.68
N ALA A 79 -17.61 -4.77 3.76
CA ALA A 79 -16.73 -5.94 3.65
C ALA A 79 -15.30 -5.52 3.29
N HIS A 80 -14.36 -6.44 3.45
CA HIS A 80 -12.98 -6.26 3.00
C HIS A 80 -12.91 -5.80 1.54
N TRP A 81 -12.29 -4.64 1.30
CA TRP A 81 -12.09 -4.16 -0.06
C TRP A 81 -10.86 -4.80 -0.69
N THR A 82 -10.98 -5.19 -1.95
CA THR A 82 -9.87 -5.77 -2.71
C THR A 82 -9.65 -4.99 -4.00
N PHE A 83 -8.40 -4.74 -4.33
CA PHE A 83 -8.00 -4.19 -5.63
C PHE A 83 -6.91 -5.10 -6.22
N ASN A 84 -7.09 -5.51 -7.48
CA ASN A 84 -6.16 -6.44 -8.16
C ASN A 84 -5.78 -7.67 -7.32
N ASN A 85 -6.75 -8.31 -6.65
CA ASN A 85 -6.55 -9.43 -5.72
C ASN A 85 -5.72 -9.11 -4.45
N HIS A 86 -5.36 -7.86 -4.23
CA HIS A 86 -4.74 -7.39 -2.99
C HIS A 86 -5.80 -6.87 -2.03
N LEU A 87 -5.74 -7.34 -0.78
CA LEU A 87 -6.60 -6.86 0.30
C LEU A 87 -6.18 -5.46 0.73
N MET A 88 -7.14 -4.54 0.79
CA MET A 88 -6.95 -3.20 1.35
C MET A 88 -7.33 -3.20 2.83
N MET A 89 -6.37 -2.80 3.67
CA MET A 89 -6.59 -2.63 5.10
C MET A 89 -6.86 -1.15 5.39
N PHE A 90 -7.94 -0.88 6.12
CA PHE A 90 -8.30 0.47 6.53
C PHE A 90 -8.06 0.64 8.01
N HIS A 91 -7.32 1.70 8.36
CA HIS A 91 -7.23 2.19 9.72
C HIS A 91 -7.88 3.57 9.77
N ARG A 92 -8.85 3.74 10.68
CA ARG A 92 -9.48 5.03 10.89
C ARG A 92 -8.63 5.83 11.85
N LEU A 93 -7.96 6.86 11.34
CA LEU A 93 -7.11 7.73 12.15
C LEU A 93 -7.90 8.47 13.23
N GLU A 94 -7.37 8.45 14.45
CA GLU A 94 -7.83 9.26 15.56
C GLU A 94 -7.29 10.68 15.49
N LYS A 95 -7.89 11.57 16.28
CA LYS A 95 -7.48 12.97 16.32
C LYS A 95 -6.04 13.07 16.85
N GLY A 96 -5.13 13.58 16.01
CA GLY A 96 -3.72 13.76 16.36
C GLY A 96 -2.85 12.52 16.15
N GLU A 97 -3.43 11.45 15.60
CA GLU A 97 -2.67 10.27 15.18
C GLU A 97 -1.82 10.57 13.94
N ASP A 98 -0.62 9.98 13.90
CA ASP A 98 0.30 10.08 12.78
C ASP A 98 -0.05 9.01 11.73
N PRO A 99 -0.38 9.38 10.49
CA PRO A 99 -0.77 8.44 9.43
C PRO A 99 0.34 7.50 8.98
N VAL A 100 1.60 7.72 9.37
CA VAL A 100 2.77 6.93 8.93
C VAL A 100 3.38 6.08 10.06
N LYS A 101 2.84 6.17 11.29
CA LYS A 101 3.36 5.43 12.45
C LYS A 101 2.87 3.99 12.56
#